data_AF-A0AAE3ZRI1-F1
#
_entry.id   AF-A0AAE3ZRI1-F1
#
_cell.length_a   1.000
_cell.length_b   1.000
_cell.length_c   1.000
_cell.angle_alpha   90.00
_cell.angle_beta   90.00
_cell.angle_gamma   90.00
#
_symmetry.space_group_name_H-M   'P 1'
#
loop_
_entity.id
_entity.type
_entity.pdbx_description
1 polymer ?
#
loop_
_entity_poly.entity_id
_entity_poly.type
_entity_poly.pdbx_seq_one_letter_code
_entity_poly.pdbx_strand_id
1 'polypeptide(L)'
;MDLNADLGEGFGVWKLGDDEALLDLVTSANVACGFHGGDPSIMRAVCAAAADRGVAIGAQVGYRDLAGFGRRRIEYRRAELRDEIIYQVAALDGFARVAGDRVRYVKPHGALYNTAAVDEVQAGAVVDAITDYDAGLPVLCQPGSVLARLAADAGLRVVGEGFADRAYLPDGRLVPRTDPDAVIHNSAAVADRVVRMAVEHTVVAADGTVVPCPVESICLHGDTAGAVDLARRVRASLLDANQTLASFA
;
A
#
# COMPACT_ATOMS: atom_id res chain seq x y z
N MET A 1 9.84 -9.72 7.01
CA MET A 1 8.51 -9.08 6.96
C MET A 1 8.72 -7.62 6.64
N ASP A 2 8.08 -7.13 5.60
CA ASP A 2 8.07 -5.71 5.29
C ASP A 2 6.94 -5.01 6.06
N LEU A 3 7.20 -3.78 6.52
CA LEU A 3 6.19 -2.86 6.99
C LEU A 3 6.09 -1.73 5.97
N ASN A 4 4.88 -1.50 5.45
CA ASN A 4 4.62 -0.40 4.52
C ASN A 4 3.64 0.62 5.12
N ALA A 5 3.73 1.88 4.70
CA ALA A 5 2.72 2.89 4.99
C ALA A 5 2.45 3.76 3.76
N ASP A 6 1.21 4.23 3.67
CA ASP A 6 0.78 5.21 2.68
C ASP A 6 1.20 6.61 3.17
N LEU A 7 2.07 7.29 2.40
CA LEU A 7 2.74 8.54 2.79
C LEU A 7 2.63 9.60 1.70
N GLY A 8 2.86 10.86 2.07
CA GLY A 8 2.82 11.97 1.13
C GLY A 8 1.42 12.26 0.60
N GLU A 9 0.38 11.86 1.33
CA GLU A 9 -1.01 12.00 0.90
C GLU A 9 -1.61 13.40 1.17
N GLY A 10 -0.82 14.34 1.70
CA GLY A 10 -1.18 15.75 1.75
C GLY A 10 -1.31 16.39 0.37
N PHE A 11 -1.78 17.63 0.29
CA PHE A 11 -1.85 18.38 -0.98
C PHE A 11 -1.85 19.89 -0.74
N GLY A 12 -0.92 20.61 -1.35
CA GLY A 12 -0.75 22.05 -1.17
C GLY A 12 -0.56 22.41 0.29
N VAL A 13 -1.55 23.09 0.89
CA VAL A 13 -1.51 23.48 2.31
C VAL A 13 -2.09 22.42 3.25
N TRP A 14 -2.77 21.41 2.72
CA TRP A 14 -3.39 20.36 3.51
C TRP A 14 -2.37 19.29 3.87
N LYS A 15 -2.20 19.06 5.17
CA LYS A 15 -1.35 18.01 5.72
C LYS A 15 -2.22 16.84 6.18
N LEU A 16 -1.73 15.63 5.98
CA LEU A 16 -2.36 14.40 6.44
C LEU A 16 -1.28 13.48 7.01
N GLY A 17 -1.53 12.93 8.19
CA GLY A 17 -0.58 12.03 8.87
C GLY A 17 0.70 12.72 9.36
N ASP A 18 1.62 11.89 9.85
CA ASP A 18 2.97 12.27 10.28
C ASP A 18 3.99 11.40 9.52
N ASP A 19 4.25 11.79 8.27
CA ASP A 19 5.08 11.01 7.33
C ASP A 19 6.48 10.75 7.89
N GLU A 20 7.10 11.75 8.50
CA GLU A 20 8.46 11.64 9.07
C GLU A 20 8.51 10.60 10.19
N ALA A 21 7.54 10.63 11.11
CA ALA A 21 7.47 9.66 12.20
C ALA A 21 7.16 8.24 11.71
N LEU A 22 6.38 8.09 10.62
CA LEU A 22 6.11 6.79 10.01
C LEU A 22 7.33 6.25 9.27
N LEU A 23 8.09 7.10 8.57
CA LEU A 23 9.34 6.70 7.89
C LEU A 23 10.38 6.12 8.85
N ASP A 24 10.40 6.55 10.12
CA ASP A 24 11.27 5.97 11.15
C ASP A 24 10.84 4.54 11.57
N LEU A 25 9.65 4.09 11.18
CA LEU A 25 9.02 2.85 11.65
C LEU A 25 8.78 1.81 10.56
N VAL A 26 8.72 2.23 9.29
CA VAL A 26 8.44 1.35 8.15
C VAL A 26 9.73 0.95 7.42
N THR A 27 9.62 -0.04 6.54
CA THR A 27 10.70 -0.46 5.63
C THR A 27 10.40 -0.09 4.19
N SER A 28 9.14 0.19 3.86
CA SER A 28 8.70 0.65 2.54
C SER A 28 7.65 1.79 2.68
N ALA A 29 7.66 2.73 1.74
CA ALA A 29 6.79 3.89 1.70
C ALA A 29 6.01 3.92 0.39
N ASN A 30 4.68 3.83 0.45
CA ASN A 30 3.82 4.01 -0.71
C ASN A 30 3.56 5.52 -0.84
N VAL A 31 4.26 6.19 -1.75
CA VAL A 31 4.18 7.65 -1.90
C VAL A 31 3.11 8.01 -2.92
N ALA A 32 2.18 8.89 -2.53
CA ALA A 32 1.12 9.37 -3.42
C ALA A 32 1.68 10.13 -4.63
N CYS A 33 1.02 9.97 -5.79
CA CYS A 33 1.55 10.39 -7.09
C CYS A 33 0.77 11.55 -7.76
N GLY A 34 0.06 12.36 -6.99
CA GLY A 34 -0.62 13.59 -7.44
C GLY A 34 -2.08 13.44 -7.86
N PHE A 35 -2.61 12.21 -7.94
CA PHE A 35 -3.98 11.99 -8.42
C PHE A 35 -5.00 11.89 -7.29
N HIS A 36 -4.69 11.15 -6.22
CA HIS A 36 -5.52 11.10 -5.00
C HIS A 36 -4.97 11.98 -3.87
N GLY A 37 -3.68 12.31 -3.92
CA GLY A 37 -2.90 13.10 -2.98
C GLY A 37 -1.46 13.24 -3.47
N GLY A 38 -0.64 14.03 -2.78
CA GLY A 38 0.79 14.21 -3.08
C GLY A 38 1.07 15.19 -4.22
N ASP A 39 1.28 16.47 -3.91
CA ASP A 39 1.77 17.42 -4.91
C ASP A 39 3.30 17.26 -5.15
N PRO A 40 3.87 17.87 -6.20
CA PRO A 40 5.29 17.72 -6.55
C PRO A 40 6.27 18.03 -5.40
N SER A 41 5.93 19.01 -4.55
CA SER A 41 6.81 19.40 -3.43
C SER A 41 6.76 18.36 -2.32
N ILE A 42 5.57 17.82 -2.04
CA ILE A 42 5.38 16.73 -1.07
C ILE A 42 6.09 15.46 -1.55
N MET A 43 5.87 15.06 -2.81
CA MET A 43 6.54 13.90 -3.41
C MET A 43 8.07 14.00 -3.28
N ARG A 44 8.64 15.17 -3.62
CA ARG A 44 10.08 15.41 -3.49
C ARG A 44 10.57 15.29 -2.04
N ALA A 45 9.83 15.88 -1.10
CA ALA A 45 10.20 15.86 0.31
C ALA A 45 10.18 14.44 0.88
N VAL A 46 9.10 13.68 0.63
CA VAL A 46 8.96 12.30 1.11
C VAL A 46 9.99 11.38 0.45
N CYS A 47 10.27 11.54 -0.84
CA CYS A 47 11.34 10.76 -1.51
C CYS A 47 12.72 11.01 -0.87
N ALA A 48 13.06 12.26 -0.58
CA ALA A 48 14.32 12.60 0.09
C ALA A 48 14.38 11.98 1.50
N ALA A 49 13.32 12.17 2.28
CA ALA A 49 13.24 11.65 3.65
C ALA A 49 13.29 10.11 3.71
N ALA A 50 12.69 9.42 2.74
CA ALA A 50 12.74 7.97 2.61
C ALA A 50 14.13 7.47 2.22
N ALA A 51 14.76 8.11 1.22
CA ALA A 51 16.12 7.76 0.78
C ALA A 51 17.16 7.93 1.89
N ASP A 52 17.09 9.04 2.65
CA ASP A 52 17.98 9.31 3.79
C ASP A 52 17.90 8.23 4.88
N ARG A 53 16.74 7.55 4.99
CA ARG A 53 16.47 6.48 5.97
C ARG A 53 16.65 5.08 5.41
N GLY A 54 16.94 4.94 4.12
CA GLY A 54 16.98 3.65 3.43
C GLY A 54 15.63 2.94 3.35
N VAL A 55 14.52 3.68 3.42
CA VAL A 55 13.16 3.17 3.23
C VAL A 55 12.87 3.04 1.73
N ALA A 56 12.37 1.88 1.30
CA ALA A 56 12.07 1.66 -0.11
C ALA A 56 10.91 2.55 -0.59
N ILE A 57 11.08 3.23 -1.72
CA ILE A 57 10.07 4.12 -2.30
C ILE A 57 9.20 3.31 -3.27
N GLY A 58 7.90 3.24 -3.01
CA GLY A 58 6.90 2.65 -3.90
C GLY A 58 5.95 3.70 -4.45
N ALA A 59 5.52 3.53 -5.71
CA ALA A 59 4.50 4.38 -6.31
C ALA A 59 3.12 3.96 -5.84
N GLN A 60 2.45 4.85 -5.12
CA GLN A 60 1.06 4.68 -4.70
C GLN A 60 0.14 5.30 -5.76
N VAL A 61 -0.32 4.48 -6.70
CA VAL A 61 -1.05 4.94 -7.90
C VAL A 61 -2.55 4.88 -7.68
N GLY A 62 -3.28 5.93 -8.04
CA GLY A 62 -4.72 6.04 -7.79
C GLY A 62 -5.51 6.51 -8.99
N TYR A 63 -6.84 6.47 -8.85
CA TYR A 63 -7.72 7.21 -9.76
C TYR A 63 -7.47 8.71 -9.65
N ARG A 64 -7.69 9.44 -10.75
CA ARG A 64 -7.65 10.90 -10.80
C ARG A 64 -8.85 11.53 -10.08
N ASP A 65 -8.88 11.37 -8.76
CA ASP A 65 -9.97 11.79 -7.90
C ASP A 65 -9.46 12.43 -6.61
N LEU A 66 -8.87 13.62 -6.73
CA LEU A 66 -8.34 14.34 -5.56
C LEU A 66 -9.44 14.66 -4.54
N ALA A 67 -10.62 15.08 -4.99
CA ALA A 67 -11.72 15.46 -4.11
C ALA A 67 -12.31 14.27 -3.33
N GLY A 68 -12.34 13.08 -3.95
CA GLY A 68 -12.72 11.84 -3.28
C GLY A 68 -11.55 11.07 -2.68
N PHE A 69 -10.34 11.65 -2.69
CA PHE A 69 -9.10 11.04 -2.20
C PHE A 69 -8.84 9.66 -2.82
N GLY A 70 -9.21 9.46 -4.09
CA GLY A 70 -9.08 8.17 -4.78
C GLY A 70 -9.93 7.03 -4.18
N ARG A 71 -10.90 7.32 -3.31
CA ARG A 71 -11.74 6.32 -2.60
C ARG A 71 -13.07 6.03 -3.30
N ARG A 72 -13.33 6.61 -4.48
CA ARG A 72 -14.50 6.31 -5.32
C ARG A 72 -14.06 5.50 -6.54
N ARG A 73 -14.84 4.48 -6.92
CA ARG A 73 -14.63 3.77 -8.18
C ARG A 73 -14.92 4.73 -9.33
N ILE A 74 -14.00 4.81 -10.29
CA ILE A 74 -14.18 5.52 -11.55
C ILE A 74 -14.03 4.50 -12.67
N GLU A 75 -15.02 4.44 -13.55
CA GLU A 75 -14.94 3.59 -14.74
C GLU A 75 -13.90 4.17 -15.69
N TYR A 76 -12.86 3.38 -15.96
CA TYR A 76 -11.82 3.69 -16.93
C TYR A 76 -11.78 2.63 -18.02
N ARG A 77 -11.40 3.06 -19.23
CA ARG A 77 -10.91 2.12 -20.25
C ARG A 77 -9.50 1.70 -19.88
N ARG A 78 -9.17 0.42 -20.10
CA ARG A 78 -7.85 -0.17 -19.77
C ARG A 78 -6.66 0.67 -20.22
N ALA A 79 -6.64 1.08 -21.49
CA ALA A 79 -5.53 1.86 -22.05
C ALA A 79 -5.39 3.25 -21.40
N GLU A 80 -6.50 3.89 -21.05
CA GLU A 80 -6.49 5.22 -20.44
C GLU A 80 -5.96 5.17 -19.01
N LEU A 81 -6.42 4.20 -18.22
CA LEU A 81 -5.90 3.99 -16.87
C LEU A 81 -4.44 3.57 -16.89
N ARG A 82 -4.02 2.71 -17.83
CA ARG A 82 -2.62 2.34 -18.00
C ARG A 82 -1.73 3.57 -18.16
N ASP A 83 -2.08 4.45 -19.10
CA ASP A 83 -1.28 5.65 -19.38
C ASP A 83 -1.24 6.60 -18.17
N GLU A 84 -2.32 6.68 -17.40
CA GLU A 84 -2.37 7.45 -16.15
C GLU A 84 -1.52 6.83 -15.02
N ILE A 85 -1.44 5.50 -14.93
CA ILE A 85 -0.56 4.82 -13.98
C ILE A 85 0.89 5.05 -14.37
N ILE A 86 1.24 4.93 -15.67
CA ILE A 86 2.59 5.23 -16.17
C ILE A 86 2.98 6.68 -15.82
N TYR A 87 2.07 7.64 -16.03
CA TYR A 87 2.30 9.04 -15.66
C TYR A 87 2.65 9.19 -14.17
N GLN A 88 1.86 8.55 -13.29
CA GLN A 88 2.06 8.60 -11.85
C GLN A 88 3.40 7.99 -11.42
N VAL A 89 3.74 6.81 -11.93
CA VAL A 89 5.02 6.15 -11.64
C VAL A 89 6.20 6.99 -12.12
N ALA A 90 6.14 7.51 -13.35
CA ALA A 90 7.20 8.33 -13.93
C ALA A 90 7.42 9.65 -13.16
N ALA A 91 6.32 10.28 -12.73
CA ALA A 91 6.38 11.51 -11.93
C ALA A 91 7.09 11.28 -10.60
N LEU A 92 6.76 10.19 -9.89
CA LEU A 92 7.41 9.86 -8.62
C LEU A 92 8.86 9.41 -8.81
N ASP A 93 9.14 8.58 -9.81
CA ASP A 93 10.49 8.07 -10.07
C ASP A 93 11.47 9.21 -10.42
N GLY A 94 11.00 10.27 -11.09
CA GLY A 94 11.79 11.48 -11.29
C GLY A 94 12.27 12.11 -9.97
N PHE A 95 11.41 12.19 -8.95
CA PHE A 95 11.77 12.71 -7.63
C PHE A 95 12.62 11.73 -6.82
N ALA A 96 12.32 10.43 -6.88
CA ALA A 96 13.13 9.39 -6.23
C ALA A 96 14.58 9.40 -6.75
N ARG A 97 14.77 9.57 -8.06
CA ARG A 97 16.10 9.70 -8.68
C ARG A 97 16.86 10.94 -8.25
N VAL A 98 16.16 12.08 -8.10
CA VAL A 98 16.75 13.30 -7.56
C VAL A 98 17.20 13.12 -6.09
N ALA A 99 16.49 12.28 -5.33
CA ALA A 99 16.86 11.88 -3.98
C ALA A 99 17.98 10.81 -3.92
N GLY A 100 18.43 10.28 -5.06
CA GLY A 100 19.48 9.26 -5.12
C GLY A 100 18.99 7.81 -4.99
N ASP A 101 17.68 7.58 -5.08
CA ASP A 101 17.07 6.23 -5.13
C ASP A 101 16.22 6.09 -6.42
N ARG A 102 15.25 5.19 -6.43
CA ARG A 102 14.29 4.97 -7.51
C ARG A 102 12.97 4.44 -6.94
N VAL A 103 11.90 4.50 -7.72
CA VAL A 103 10.71 3.70 -7.40
C VAL A 103 11.08 2.22 -7.49
N ARG A 104 10.73 1.45 -6.46
CA ARG A 104 11.09 0.03 -6.32
C ARG A 104 9.91 -0.93 -6.46
N TYR A 105 8.67 -0.45 -6.32
CA TYR A 105 7.46 -1.24 -6.49
C TYR A 105 6.24 -0.34 -6.76
N VAL A 106 5.11 -0.94 -7.13
CA VAL A 106 3.85 -0.23 -7.35
C VAL A 106 2.76 -0.82 -6.44
N LYS A 107 1.99 0.06 -5.80
CA LYS A 107 0.81 -0.29 -4.99
C LYS A 107 -0.38 0.56 -5.43
N PRO A 108 -1.49 -0.01 -5.91
CA PRO A 108 -2.71 0.75 -6.13
C PRO A 108 -3.26 1.37 -4.84
N HIS A 109 -3.83 2.57 -4.93
CA HIS A 109 -4.47 3.28 -3.83
C HIS A 109 -5.98 3.00 -3.76
N GLY A 110 -6.52 2.99 -2.55
CA GLY A 110 -7.94 3.24 -2.28
C GLY A 110 -8.91 2.39 -3.13
N ALA A 111 -9.76 3.06 -3.91
CA ALA A 111 -10.74 2.37 -4.75
C ALA A 111 -10.10 1.60 -5.90
N LEU A 112 -8.95 2.05 -6.44
CA LEU A 112 -8.24 1.31 -7.49
C LEU A 112 -7.72 -0.03 -6.96
N TYR A 113 -7.16 -0.05 -5.75
CA TYR A 113 -6.76 -1.31 -5.07
C TYR A 113 -7.91 -2.30 -4.97
N ASN A 114 -9.04 -1.86 -4.41
CA ASN A 114 -10.21 -2.72 -4.22
C ASN A 114 -10.84 -3.16 -5.56
N THR A 115 -10.81 -2.28 -6.58
CA THR A 115 -11.36 -2.60 -7.91
C THR A 115 -10.47 -3.61 -8.62
N ALA A 116 -9.15 -3.36 -8.67
CA ALA A 116 -8.19 -4.28 -9.27
C ALA A 116 -8.14 -5.64 -8.57
N ALA A 117 -8.63 -5.73 -7.33
CA ALA A 117 -8.74 -7.02 -6.66
C ALA A 117 -9.74 -7.98 -7.34
N VAL A 118 -10.72 -7.46 -8.09
CA VAL A 118 -11.84 -8.25 -8.65
C VAL A 118 -12.15 -7.98 -10.13
N ASP A 119 -11.70 -6.85 -10.69
CA ASP A 119 -12.03 -6.39 -12.04
C ASP A 119 -10.83 -6.59 -12.98
N GLU A 120 -10.98 -7.45 -14.01
CA GLU A 120 -9.90 -7.78 -14.94
C GLU A 120 -9.46 -6.62 -15.83
N VAL A 121 -10.36 -5.67 -16.13
CA VAL A 121 -10.03 -4.51 -16.99
C VAL A 121 -9.10 -3.58 -16.23
N GLN A 122 -9.43 -3.31 -14.98
CA GLN A 122 -8.70 -2.39 -14.11
C GLN A 122 -7.39 -3.03 -13.64
N ALA A 123 -7.42 -4.30 -13.24
CA ALA A 123 -6.22 -5.07 -12.91
C ALA A 123 -5.26 -5.17 -14.10
N GLY A 124 -5.78 -5.46 -15.29
CA GLY A 124 -5.00 -5.51 -16.52
C GLY A 124 -4.32 -4.19 -16.86
N ALA A 125 -4.96 -3.05 -16.57
CA ALA A 125 -4.36 -1.73 -16.77
C ALA A 125 -3.14 -1.51 -15.86
N VAL A 126 -3.21 -1.95 -14.60
CA VAL A 126 -2.09 -1.89 -13.65
C VAL A 126 -0.93 -2.76 -14.14
N VAL A 127 -1.22 -4.00 -14.56
CA VAL A 127 -0.20 -4.93 -15.07
C VAL A 127 0.46 -4.39 -16.34
N ASP A 128 -0.32 -3.88 -17.29
CA ASP A 128 0.21 -3.29 -18.53
C ASP A 128 1.11 -2.10 -18.20
N ALA A 129 0.71 -1.24 -17.27
CA ALA A 129 1.47 -0.03 -16.92
C ALA A 129 2.82 -0.38 -16.28
N ILE A 130 2.85 -1.36 -15.37
CA ILE A 130 4.08 -1.83 -14.75
C ILE A 130 4.99 -2.47 -15.80
N THR A 131 4.44 -3.33 -16.65
CA THR A 131 5.18 -4.02 -17.70
C THR A 131 5.79 -3.05 -18.73
N ASP A 132 5.01 -2.05 -19.16
CA ASP A 132 5.44 -1.04 -20.14
C ASP A 132 6.49 -0.08 -19.55
N TYR A 133 6.42 0.22 -18.25
CA TYR A 133 7.36 1.14 -17.58
C TYR A 133 8.67 0.46 -17.14
N ASP A 134 8.57 -0.59 -16.33
CA ASP A 134 9.68 -1.40 -15.85
C ASP A 134 9.15 -2.74 -15.29
N ALA A 135 9.28 -3.80 -16.10
CA ALA A 135 8.84 -5.15 -15.73
C ALA A 135 9.60 -5.76 -14.53
N GLY A 136 10.66 -5.11 -14.04
CA GLY A 136 11.34 -5.48 -12.81
C GLY A 136 10.63 -5.02 -11.53
N LEU A 137 9.65 -4.11 -11.62
CA LEU A 137 8.93 -3.60 -10.46
C LEU A 137 7.93 -4.65 -9.93
N PRO A 138 8.01 -5.03 -8.64
CA PRO A 138 6.99 -5.84 -8.00
C PRO A 138 5.68 -5.07 -7.87
N VAL A 139 4.56 -5.79 -7.87
CA VAL A 139 3.24 -5.26 -7.55
C VAL A 139 2.80 -5.70 -6.15
N LEU A 140 2.48 -4.73 -5.31
CA LEU A 140 1.94 -4.96 -3.98
C LEU A 140 0.41 -4.98 -4.05
N CYS A 141 -0.20 -6.11 -3.69
CA CYS A 141 -1.65 -6.31 -3.86
C CYS A 141 -2.24 -7.34 -2.89
N GLN A 142 -3.57 -7.46 -2.88
CA GLN A 142 -4.26 -8.42 -2.03
C GLN A 142 -3.94 -9.86 -2.48
N PRO A 143 -3.55 -10.76 -1.56
CA PRO A 143 -3.36 -12.17 -1.89
C PRO A 143 -4.61 -12.79 -2.54
N GLY A 144 -4.40 -13.60 -3.58
CA GLY A 144 -5.48 -14.29 -4.30
C GLY A 144 -6.36 -13.41 -5.18
N SER A 145 -5.99 -12.14 -5.36
CA SER A 145 -6.76 -11.20 -6.18
C SER A 145 -6.62 -11.43 -7.69
N VAL A 146 -7.52 -10.80 -8.46
CA VAL A 146 -7.41 -10.74 -9.93
C VAL A 146 -6.11 -10.06 -10.35
N LEU A 147 -5.71 -8.96 -9.70
CA LEU A 147 -4.42 -8.31 -9.94
C LEU A 147 -3.24 -9.25 -9.68
N ALA A 148 -3.23 -9.97 -8.56
CA ALA A 148 -2.19 -10.95 -8.26
C ALA A 148 -2.07 -12.01 -9.37
N ARG A 149 -3.20 -12.56 -9.82
CA ARG A 149 -3.22 -13.56 -10.90
C ARG A 149 -2.68 -12.99 -12.21
N LEU A 150 -3.21 -11.86 -12.67
CA LEU A 150 -2.81 -11.27 -13.96
C LEU A 150 -1.35 -10.81 -13.95
N ALA A 151 -0.85 -10.28 -12.83
CA ALA A 151 0.55 -9.90 -12.68
C ALA A 151 1.48 -11.11 -12.74
N ALA A 152 1.13 -12.21 -12.06
CA ALA A 152 1.88 -13.45 -12.12
C ALA A 152 1.88 -14.06 -13.53
N ASP A 153 0.73 -14.05 -14.22
CA ASP A 153 0.59 -14.51 -15.61
C ASP A 153 1.46 -13.69 -16.58
N ALA A 154 1.67 -12.39 -16.28
CA ALA A 154 2.55 -11.49 -17.02
C ALA A 154 4.04 -11.59 -16.61
N GLY A 155 4.38 -12.43 -15.62
CA GLY A 155 5.75 -12.61 -15.13
C GLY A 155 6.24 -11.55 -14.14
N LEU A 156 5.35 -10.68 -13.64
CA LEU A 156 5.68 -9.70 -12.61
C LEU A 156 5.79 -10.38 -11.23
N ARG A 157 6.69 -9.88 -10.39
CA ARG A 157 6.77 -10.30 -8.98
C ARG A 157 5.54 -9.78 -8.23
N VAL A 158 4.72 -10.68 -7.73
CA VAL A 158 3.58 -10.38 -6.88
C VAL A 158 4.02 -10.39 -5.42
N VAL A 159 3.64 -9.36 -4.67
CA VAL A 159 3.87 -9.27 -3.23
C VAL A 159 2.51 -9.17 -2.54
N GLY A 160 2.25 -10.13 -1.64
CA GLY A 160 1.00 -10.17 -0.88
C GLY A 160 0.99 -9.16 0.26
N GLU A 161 -0.04 -8.30 0.29
CA GLU A 161 -0.23 -7.30 1.33
C GLU A 161 -1.30 -7.70 2.37
N GLY A 162 -0.94 -7.56 3.65
CA GLY A 162 -1.87 -7.61 4.79
C GLY A 162 -2.14 -6.22 5.35
N PHE A 163 -3.29 -6.03 6.00
CA PHE A 163 -3.65 -4.77 6.65
C PHE A 163 -3.77 -4.97 8.15
N ALA A 164 -2.98 -4.23 8.92
CA ALA A 164 -2.90 -4.39 10.37
C ALA A 164 -4.24 -4.15 11.07
N ASP A 165 -4.90 -3.05 10.70
CA ASP A 165 -6.06 -2.47 11.38
C ASP A 165 -7.37 -2.65 10.62
N ARG A 166 -7.39 -3.39 9.51
CA ARG A 166 -8.63 -3.62 8.74
C ARG A 166 -9.27 -4.95 9.12
N ALA A 167 -10.60 -4.93 9.21
CA ALA A 167 -11.39 -6.14 9.33
C ALA A 167 -11.44 -6.88 7.98
N TYR A 168 -11.44 -8.21 8.05
CA TYR A 168 -11.49 -9.11 6.90
C TYR A 168 -12.84 -9.81 6.84
N LEU A 169 -13.31 -10.07 5.62
CA LEU A 169 -14.43 -10.95 5.32
C LEU A 169 -13.94 -12.40 5.24
N PRO A 170 -14.85 -13.41 5.33
CA PRO A 170 -14.46 -14.83 5.27
C PRO A 170 -13.83 -15.24 3.94
N ASP A 171 -14.06 -14.47 2.87
CA ASP A 171 -13.46 -14.65 1.56
C ASP A 171 -12.08 -13.96 1.43
N GLY A 172 -11.55 -13.39 2.51
CA GLY A 172 -10.25 -12.72 2.57
C GLY A 172 -10.23 -11.27 2.05
N ARG A 173 -11.36 -10.75 1.55
CA ARG A 173 -11.47 -9.32 1.21
C ARG A 173 -11.56 -8.47 2.47
N LEU A 174 -11.27 -7.18 2.33
CA LEU A 174 -11.45 -6.23 3.42
C LEU A 174 -12.92 -5.84 3.56
N VAL A 175 -13.37 -5.65 4.81
CA VAL A 175 -14.68 -5.07 5.11
C VAL A 175 -14.73 -3.64 4.52
N PRO A 176 -15.80 -3.24 3.79
CA PRO A 176 -15.90 -1.90 3.21
C PRO A 176 -15.75 -0.80 4.24
N ARG A 177 -15.02 0.28 3.91
CA ARG A 177 -14.77 1.40 4.86
C ARG A 177 -16.03 2.13 5.35
N THR A 178 -17.17 1.96 4.68
CA THR A 178 -18.47 2.52 5.10
C THR A 178 -19.07 1.77 6.28
N ASP A 179 -18.58 0.57 6.58
CA ASP A 179 -18.99 -0.22 7.73
C ASP A 179 -18.32 0.32 9.01
N PRO A 180 -19.06 0.54 10.10
CA PRO A 180 -18.49 1.04 11.35
C PRO A 180 -17.41 0.13 11.96
N ASP A 181 -17.43 -1.18 11.65
CA ASP A 181 -16.49 -2.16 12.18
C ASP A 181 -15.33 -2.46 11.21
N ALA A 182 -15.18 -1.64 10.15
CA ALA A 182 -14.14 -1.85 9.13
C ALA A 182 -12.71 -1.60 9.62
N VAL A 183 -12.56 -0.81 10.70
CA VAL A 183 -11.27 -0.38 11.26
C VAL A 183 -11.19 -0.80 12.73
N ILE A 184 -10.08 -1.44 13.10
CA ILE A 184 -9.81 -1.96 14.43
C ILE A 184 -8.99 -0.92 15.19
N HIS A 185 -9.60 -0.27 16.19
CA HIS A 185 -8.95 0.79 16.97
C HIS A 185 -8.11 0.29 18.15
N ASN A 186 -8.31 -0.96 18.60
CA ASN A 186 -7.56 -1.52 19.72
C ASN A 186 -6.14 -1.91 19.28
N SER A 187 -5.15 -1.14 19.71
CA SER A 187 -3.75 -1.35 19.30
C SER A 187 -3.15 -2.68 19.74
N ALA A 188 -3.60 -3.26 20.85
CA ALA A 188 -3.18 -4.59 21.27
C ALA A 188 -3.73 -5.66 20.32
N ALA A 189 -5.02 -5.59 20.00
CA ALA A 189 -5.64 -6.51 19.05
C ALA A 189 -4.99 -6.41 17.65
N VAL A 190 -4.65 -5.20 17.20
CA VAL A 190 -3.94 -5.03 15.93
C VAL A 190 -2.54 -5.65 15.97
N ALA A 191 -1.77 -5.45 17.04
CA ALA A 191 -0.44 -6.04 17.18
C ALA A 191 -0.49 -7.58 17.14
N ASP A 192 -1.43 -8.19 17.88
CA ASP A 192 -1.60 -9.65 17.90
C ASP A 192 -1.96 -10.20 16.52
N ARG A 193 -2.83 -9.48 15.78
CA ARG A 193 -3.20 -9.83 14.39
C ARG A 193 -2.01 -9.77 13.45
N VAL A 194 -1.19 -8.74 13.55
CA VAL A 194 0.00 -8.58 12.72
C VAL A 194 1.01 -9.69 13.00
N VAL A 195 1.24 -10.03 14.26
CA VAL A 195 2.10 -11.18 14.62
C VAL A 195 1.53 -12.47 14.04
N ARG A 196 0.22 -12.70 14.13
CA ARG A 196 -0.43 -13.86 13.50
C ARG A 196 -0.22 -13.88 11.97
N MET A 197 -0.42 -12.76 11.28
CA MET A 197 -0.17 -12.69 9.83
C MET A 197 1.27 -13.03 9.48
N ALA A 198 2.23 -12.53 10.27
CA ALA A 198 3.65 -12.73 10.02
C ALA A 198 4.15 -14.15 10.36
N VAL A 199 3.58 -14.79 11.39
CA VAL A 199 4.07 -16.09 11.91
C VAL A 199 3.21 -17.26 11.41
N GLU A 200 1.88 -17.11 11.46
CA GLU A 200 0.92 -18.17 11.14
C GLU A 200 0.39 -18.06 9.70
N HIS A 201 0.66 -16.95 9.00
CA HIS A 201 0.13 -16.67 7.66
C HIS A 201 -1.39 -16.79 7.57
N THR A 202 -2.08 -16.31 8.61
CA THR A 202 -3.55 -16.29 8.69
C THR A 202 -4.07 -14.98 9.27
N VAL A 203 -5.37 -14.75 9.13
CA VAL A 203 -6.10 -13.66 9.79
C VAL A 203 -7.46 -14.17 10.25
N VAL A 204 -7.99 -13.60 11.34
CA VAL A 204 -9.37 -13.86 11.76
C VAL A 204 -10.29 -12.82 11.14
N ALA A 205 -11.26 -13.29 10.38
CA ALA A 205 -12.33 -12.51 9.76
C ALA A 205 -13.35 -12.01 10.81
N ALA A 206 -14.20 -11.08 10.39
CA ALA A 206 -15.20 -10.44 11.25
C ALA A 206 -16.20 -11.42 11.89
N ASP A 207 -16.45 -12.57 11.25
CA ASP A 207 -17.33 -13.62 11.76
C ASP A 207 -16.60 -14.69 12.61
N GLY A 208 -15.29 -14.53 12.82
CA GLY A 208 -14.44 -15.48 13.54
C GLY A 208 -13.77 -16.54 12.66
N THR A 209 -14.06 -16.58 11.36
CA THR A 209 -13.41 -17.51 10.42
C THR A 209 -11.90 -17.25 10.34
N VAL A 210 -11.08 -18.31 10.37
CA VAL A 210 -9.63 -18.21 10.11
C VAL A 210 -9.38 -18.30 8.62
N VAL A 211 -8.84 -17.23 8.05
CA VAL A 211 -8.60 -17.08 6.61
C VAL A 211 -7.10 -17.16 6.32
N PRO A 212 -6.64 -17.92 5.32
CA PRO A 212 -5.27 -17.87 4.84
C PRO A 212 -4.87 -16.45 4.42
N CYS A 213 -3.72 -15.99 4.90
CA CYS A 213 -3.19 -14.64 4.65
C CYS A 213 -1.68 -14.71 4.38
N PRO A 214 -1.26 -15.26 3.22
CA PRO A 214 0.15 -15.33 2.85
C PRO A 214 0.62 -13.93 2.42
N VAL A 215 1.16 -13.18 3.36
CA VAL A 215 1.60 -11.80 3.17
C VAL A 215 3.10 -11.66 3.41
N GLU A 216 3.74 -10.84 2.59
CA GLU A 216 5.16 -10.47 2.71
C GLU A 216 5.33 -9.05 3.28
N SER A 217 4.26 -8.25 3.19
CA SER A 217 4.22 -6.85 3.63
C SER A 217 2.93 -6.56 4.40
N ILE A 218 3.05 -5.76 5.46
CA ILE A 218 1.92 -5.35 6.30
C ILE A 218 1.77 -3.82 6.25
N CYS A 219 0.60 -3.37 5.81
CA CYS A 219 0.22 -1.97 5.71
C CYS A 219 -0.15 -1.41 7.09
N LEU A 220 0.45 -0.25 7.41
CA LEU A 220 0.15 0.60 8.54
C LEU A 220 -0.46 1.90 8.01
N HIS A 221 -1.69 2.21 8.40
CA HIS A 221 -2.34 3.45 7.97
C HIS A 221 -1.79 4.64 8.78
N GLY A 222 -1.46 5.74 8.08
CA GLY A 222 -1.01 7.00 8.69
C GLY A 222 -2.13 8.03 8.95
N ASP A 223 -3.33 7.80 8.40
CA ASP A 223 -4.44 8.76 8.40
C ASP A 223 -5.30 8.73 9.68
N THR A 224 -5.08 7.78 10.57
CA THR A 224 -5.87 7.59 11.79
C THR A 224 -5.17 8.18 13.02
N ALA A 225 -5.93 8.80 13.92
CA ALA A 225 -5.39 9.31 15.18
C ALA A 225 -4.69 8.18 15.98
N GLY A 226 -3.44 8.41 16.39
CA GLY A 226 -2.63 7.38 17.06
C GLY A 226 -1.93 6.39 16.11
N ALA A 227 -1.96 6.61 14.80
CA ALA A 227 -1.28 5.78 13.79
C ALA A 227 0.19 5.51 14.11
N VAL A 228 0.95 6.54 14.52
CA VAL A 228 2.37 6.40 14.84
C VAL A 228 2.58 5.50 16.07
N ASP A 229 1.76 5.64 17.11
CA ASP A 229 1.86 4.80 18.31
C ASP A 229 1.47 3.35 18.01
N LEU A 230 0.47 3.17 17.15
CA LEU A 230 0.10 1.86 16.63
C LEU A 230 1.26 1.23 15.85
N ALA A 231 1.88 1.99 14.93
CA ALA A 231 3.02 1.54 14.14
C ALA A 231 4.21 1.15 15.02
N ARG A 232 4.53 1.95 16.05
CA ARG A 232 5.56 1.61 17.06
C ARG A 232 5.25 0.28 17.75
N ARG A 233 4.00 0.09 18.17
CA ARG A 233 3.56 -1.13 18.86
C ARG A 233 3.65 -2.35 17.95
N VAL A 234 3.17 -2.24 16.71
CA VAL A 234 3.25 -3.30 15.71
C VAL A 234 4.70 -3.69 15.43
N ARG A 235 5.58 -2.70 15.20
CA ARG A 235 7.00 -2.93 14.97
C ARG A 235 7.64 -3.67 16.15
N ALA A 236 7.38 -3.22 17.38
CA ALA A 236 7.90 -3.88 18.58
C ALA A 236 7.41 -5.33 18.71
N SER A 237 6.11 -5.58 18.52
CA SER A 237 5.54 -6.93 18.62
C SER A 237 6.08 -7.90 17.56
N LEU A 238 6.38 -7.42 16.35
CA LEU A 238 7.05 -8.24 15.33
C LEU A 238 8.48 -8.59 15.73
N LEU A 239 9.24 -7.64 16.28
CA LEU A 239 10.59 -7.89 16.77
C LEU A 239 10.61 -8.87 17.95
N ASP A 240 9.68 -8.72 18.90
CA ASP A 240 9.50 -9.64 20.03
C ASP A 240 9.12 -11.06 19.56
N ALA A 241 8.38 -11.16 18.45
CA ALA A 241 8.06 -12.42 17.76
C ALA A 241 9.21 -12.94 16.87
N ASN A 242 10.43 -12.39 16.99
CA ASN A 242 11.63 -12.75 16.24
C ASN A 242 11.50 -12.59 14.72
N GLN A 243 10.64 -11.70 14.25
CA GLN A 243 10.54 -11.37 12.84
C GLN A 243 11.63 -10.38 12.43
N THR A 244 12.35 -10.71 11.35
CA THR A 244 13.26 -9.74 10.72
C THR A 244 12.46 -8.75 9.90
N LEU A 245 12.66 -7.46 10.16
CA LEU A 245 12.05 -6.37 9.40
C LEU A 245 12.98 -5.92 8.28
N ALA A 246 12.52 -6.05 7.05
CA ALA A 246 13.27 -5.66 5.85
C ALA A 246 12.30 -5.39 4.71
N SER A 247 12.66 -4.48 3.81
CA SER A 247 11.88 -4.27 2.60
C SER A 247 11.88 -5.53 1.75
N PHE A 248 10.76 -5.79 1.09
CA PHE A 248 10.69 -6.83 0.07
C PHE A 248 11.34 -6.39 -1.25
N ALA A 249 11.58 -5.09 -1.46
CA ALA A 249 11.93 -4.48 -2.75
C ALA A 249 13.41 -4.10 -2.90
#